data_AF-A0A132U7E6-F1
#
_entry.id   AF-A0A132U7E6-F1
#
_cell.length_a   1.000
_cell.length_b   1.000
_cell.length_c   1.000
_cell.angle_alpha   90.00
_cell.angle_beta   90.00
_cell.angle_gamma   90.00
#
_symmetry.space_group_name_H-M   'P 1'
#
loop_
_entity.id
_entity.type
_entity.pdbx_description
1 polymer ?
#
loop_
_entity_poly.entity_id
_entity_poly.type
_entity_poly.pdbx_seq_one_letter_code
_entity_poly.pdbx_strand_id
1 'polypeptide(L)' 'MNSGLEKEFGLSMAEVNSFITWYENKQSGIGTASYAINKHDNNKGPFTNRKDYVIFNKILTFEVSEYTAK' A
#
# COMPACT_ATOMS: atom_id res chain seq x y z
N MET A 1 12.79 -8.50 13.63
CA MET A 1 11.52 -8.52 14.37
C MET A 1 10.43 -8.06 13.40
N ASN A 2 9.59 -8.99 12.94
CA ASN A 2 8.39 -8.66 12.15
C ASN A 2 7.32 -8.32 13.18
N SER A 3 6.74 -7.12 13.13
CA SER A 3 5.83 -6.64 14.17
C SER A 3 4.46 -7.33 14.17
N GLY A 4 4.21 -8.26 13.25
CA GLY A 4 2.89 -8.89 13.07
C GLY A 4 1.79 -7.88 12.71
N LEU A 5 2.18 -6.69 12.26
CA LEU A 5 1.24 -5.61 11.96
C LEU A 5 0.60 -5.86 10.60
N GLU A 6 -0.72 -6.06 10.62
CA GLU A 6 -1.55 -6.15 9.42
C GLU A 6 -2.35 -4.85 9.25
N LYS A 7 -2.51 -4.43 7.99
CA LYS A 7 -3.32 -3.27 7.61
C LYS A 7 -4.04 -3.57 6.30
N GLU A 8 -5.30 -3.20 6.23
CA GLU A 8 -6.13 -3.35 5.04
C GLU A 8 -6.47 -1.97 4.46
N PHE A 9 -6.52 -1.90 3.13
CA PHE A 9 -6.84 -0.69 2.39
C PHE A 9 -7.86 -0.99 1.30
N GLY A 10 -8.94 -0.20 1.26
CA GLY A 10 -9.82 -0.16 0.10
C GLY A 10 -9.18 0.70 -0.99
N LEU A 11 -8.72 0.06 -2.07
CA LEU A 11 -7.99 0.70 -3.16
C LEU A 11 -8.68 0.45 -4.50
N SER A 12 -8.51 1.37 -5.44
CA SER A 12 -8.83 1.09 -6.84
C SER A 12 -7.84 0.09 -7.44
N MET A 13 -8.23 -0.65 -8.47
CA MET A 13 -7.29 -1.55 -9.17
C MET A 13 -6.08 -0.82 -9.77
N ALA A 14 -6.23 0.46 -10.12
CA ALA A 14 -5.10 1.28 -10.56
C ALA A 14 -4.06 1.48 -9.46
N GLU A 15 -4.50 1.69 -8.22
CA GLU A 15 -3.61 1.85 -7.06
C GLU A 15 -3.00 0.54 -6.61
N VAL A 16 -3.76 -0.56 -6.67
CA VAL A 16 -3.24 -1.92 -6.45
C VAL A 16 -2.12 -2.24 -7.44
N ASN A 17 -2.35 -2.03 -8.73
CA ASN A 17 -1.34 -2.27 -9.76
C ASN A 17 -0.11 -1.36 -9.58
N SER A 18 -0.31 -0.11 -9.17
CA SER A 18 0.78 0.82 -8.86
C SER A 18 1.63 0.34 -7.67
N PHE A 19 0.99 -0.19 -6.63
CA PHE A 19 1.67 -0.78 -5.48
C PHE A 19 2.47 -2.03 -5.87
N ILE A 20 1.88 -2.96 -6.62
CA ILE A 20 2.55 -4.18 -7.09
C ILE A 20 3.76 -3.81 -7.96
N THR A 21 3.59 -2.86 -8.89
CA THR A 21 4.68 -2.38 -9.75
C THR A 21 5.82 -1.79 -8.93
N TRP A 22 5.52 -0.99 -7.90
CA TRP A 22 6.55 -0.48 -7.01
C TRP A 22 7.28 -1.60 -6.26
N TYR A 23 6.53 -2.60 -5.76
CA TYR A 23 7.11 -3.71 -5.01
C TYR A 23 8.09 -4.53 -5.87
N GLU A 24 7.69 -4.92 -7.07
CA GLU A 24 8.53 -5.70 -8.00
C GLU A 24 9.73 -4.88 -8.51
N ASN A 25 9.54 -3.59 -8.79
CA ASN A 25 10.67 -2.70 -9.10
C ASN A 25 11.66 -2.64 -7.93
N LYS A 26 11.16 -2.54 -6.69
CA LYS A 26 12.04 -2.48 -5.53
C LYS A 26 12.77 -3.80 -5.28
N GLN A 27 12.09 -4.93 -5.49
CA GLN A 27 12.68 -6.26 -5.43
C GLN A 27 13.77 -6.46 -6.50
N SER A 28 13.62 -5.88 -7.69
CA SER A 28 14.67 -5.87 -8.72
C SER A 28 15.80 -4.86 -8.47
N GLY A 29 15.78 -4.16 -7.33
CA GLY A 29 16.82 -3.23 -6.89
C GLY A 29 16.59 -1.77 -7.28
N ILE A 30 15.45 -1.44 -7.89
CA ILE A 30 15.16 -0.12 -8.46
C ILE A 30 14.06 0.60 -7.66
N GLY A 31 14.15 1.92 -7.52
CA GLY A 31 13.08 2.73 -6.91
C GLY A 31 13.17 2.88 -5.38
N THR A 32 12.12 3.45 -4.80
CA THR A 32 12.11 3.98 -3.44
C THR A 32 12.02 2.88 -2.37
N ALA A 33 12.58 3.12 -1.19
CA ALA A 33 12.48 2.20 -0.04
C ALA A 33 11.08 2.14 0.60
N SER A 34 10.20 3.07 0.24
CA SER A 34 8.83 3.14 0.73
C SER A 34 7.84 3.52 -0.36
N TYR A 35 6.58 3.13 -0.15
CA TYR A 35 5.43 3.50 -0.98
C TYR A 35 4.38 4.19 -0.13
N ALA A 36 3.79 5.25 -0.66
CA ALA A 36 2.79 6.03 0.05
C ALA A 36 1.39 5.67 -0.44
N ILE A 37 0.58 5.05 0.42
CA ILE A 37 -0.81 4.72 0.15
C ILE A 37 -1.68 5.88 0.60
N ASN A 38 -2.52 6.42 -0.29
CA ASN A 38 -3.48 7.47 0.06
C ASN A 38 -4.59 6.87 0.93
N LYS A 39 -4.94 7.55 2.03
CA LYS A 39 -6.04 7.12 2.90
C LYS A 39 -7.42 7.51 2.37
N HIS A 40 -7.50 8.21 1.24
CA HIS A 40 -8.75 8.61 0.59
C HIS A 40 -9.71 9.27 1.59
N ASP A 41 -10.96 8.82 1.61
CA ASP A 41 -12.02 9.32 2.49
C ASP A 41 -11.79 8.97 3.96
N ASN A 42 -10.86 8.06 4.28
CA ASN A 42 -10.42 7.78 5.66
C ASN A 42 -9.38 8.79 6.17
N ASN A 43 -9.40 9.99 5.62
CA ASN A 43 -8.62 11.12 6.10
C ASN A 43 -9.34 11.86 7.23
N LYS A 44 -9.49 11.20 8.38
CA LYS A 44 -10.10 11.79 9.58
C LYS A 44 -9.15 12.81 10.22
N GLY A 45 -9.58 14.07 10.34
CA GLY A 45 -8.85 15.18 10.98
C GLY A 45 -8.71 16.41 10.06
N PRO A 46 -8.04 17.50 10.51
CA PRO A 46 -7.86 18.73 9.73
C PRO A 46 -6.72 18.59 8.69
N PHE A 47 -6.64 17.44 8.02
CA PHE A 47 -5.56 17.13 7.09
C PHE A 47 -6.05 17.31 5.66
N THR A 48 -5.28 18.02 4.84
CA THR A 48 -5.56 18.15 3.40
C THR A 48 -5.14 16.90 2.62
N ASN A 49 -4.20 16.12 3.15
CA ASN A 49 -3.76 14.84 2.59
C ASN A 49 -3.19 13.97 3.71
N ARG A 50 -3.50 12.68 3.70
CA ARG A 50 -2.96 11.71 4.66
C ARG A 50 -2.60 10.43 3.95
N LYS A 51 -1.35 10.00 4.15
CA LYS A 51 -0.78 8.81 3.54
C LYS A 51 -0.21 7.89 4.60
N ASP A 52 -0.37 6.60 4.40
CA ASP A 52 0.37 5.57 5.14
C ASP A 52 1.57 5.15 4.29
N TYR A 53 2.76 5.13 4.89
CA TYR A 53 3.98 4.71 4.20
C TYR A 53 4.30 3.25 4.53
N VAL A 54 4.36 2.43 3.49
CA VAL A 54 4.76 1.03 3.57
C VAL A 54 6.25 0.93 3.27
N ILE A 55 7.00 0.20 4.09
CA ILE A 55 8.45 0.02 3.93
C ILE A 55 8.72 -1.33 3.29
N PHE A 56 9.44 -1.35 2.17
CA PHE A 56 9.66 -2.55 1.36
C PHE A 56 10.18 -3.74 2.16
N ASN A 57 11.28 -3.57 2.89
CA ASN A 57 11.92 -4.64 3.66
C ASN A 57 11.18 -5.05 4.95
N LYS A 58 9.96 -4.53 5.16
CA LYS A 58 9.07 -4.88 6.27
C LYS A 58 7.81 -5.61 5.81
N ILE A 59 7.62 -5.78 4.50
CA ILE A 59 6.55 -6.58 3.94
C ILE A 59 7.02 -8.03 3.92
N LEU A 60 6.32 -8.91 4.65
CA LEU A 60 6.57 -10.36 4.58
C LEU A 60 5.75 -10.98 3.46
N THR A 61 4.46 -10.66 3.41
CA THR A 61 3.48 -11.08 2.41
C THR A 61 2.42 -9.99 2.26
N PHE A 62 1.67 -10.02 1.16
CA PHE A 62 0.44 -9.25 0.99
C PHE A 62 -0.56 -10.05 0.15
N GLU A 63 -1.85 -9.77 0.35
CA GLU A 63 -2.97 -10.33 -0.40
C GLU A 63 -3.65 -9.23 -1.20
N VAL A 64 -4.17 -9.58 -2.38
CA VAL A 64 -5.10 -8.74 -3.15
C VAL A 64 -6.39 -9.51 -3.35
N SER A 65 -7.47 -8.99 -2.79
CA SER A 65 -8.82 -9.53 -2.94
C SER A 65 -9.65 -8.61 -3.82
N GLU A 66 -9.99 -9.07 -5.03
CA GLU A 66 -10.85 -8.36 -5.98
C GLU A 66 -12.31 -8.80 -5.82
N TYR A 67 -13.23 -7.85 -5.72
CA TYR A 67 -14.66 -8.11 -5.56
C TYR A 67 -15.42 -7.64 -6.79
N THR A 68 -16.29 -8.50 -7.33
CA THR A 68 -17.32 -8.07 -8.28
C THR A 68 -18.48 -7.44 -7.50
N ALA A 69 -18.80 -6.18 -7.80
CA ALA A 69 -20.04 -5.59 -7.30
C ALA A 69 -21.23 -6.42 -7.85
N LYS A 70 -22.07 -6.93 -6.96
CA LYS A 70 -23.35 -7.53 -7.33
C LYS A 70 -24.42 -6.44 -7.48
#